data_AF-A0A829YCB6-F1
#
_entry.id   AF-A0A829YCB6-F1
#
_cell.length_a   1.000
_cell.length_b   1.000
_cell.length_c   1.000
_cell.angle_alpha   90.00
_cell.angle_beta   90.00
_cell.angle_gamma   90.00
#
_symmetry.space_group_name_H-M   'P 1'
#
loop_
_entity.id
_entity.type
_entity.pdbx_description
1 polymer ?
#
loop_
_entity_poly.entity_id
_entity_poly.type
_entity_poly.pdbx_seq_one_letter_code
_entity_poly.pdbx_strand_id
1 'polypeptide(L)'
;MIAVLCACQPDTPPLPITGEIGLRHVSNSENEFVFALTNQSARAISLRGDRTESGRASAWDGWVACHEGTTGLWTPGPYTLVDGMPEIIEIGSARQLELVAGFAMPDEFLRDYRAGRCKLTLRLADGSLVTSEEFQP
;
A
#
# COMPACT_ATOMS: atom_id res chain seq x y z
N MET A 1 -34.35 28.31 -28.94
CA MET A 1 -34.32 27.06 -28.15
C MET A 1 -32.86 26.78 -27.82
N ILE A 2 -32.42 27.06 -26.59
CA ILE A 2 -31.04 26.82 -26.16
C ILE A 2 -31.07 25.58 -25.28
N ALA A 3 -30.44 24.51 -25.76
CA ALA A 3 -30.21 23.30 -25.00
C ALA A 3 -29.01 23.55 -24.06
N VAL A 4 -29.27 23.61 -22.76
CA VAL A 4 -28.21 23.59 -21.74
C VAL A 4 -27.93 22.13 -21.42
N LEU A 5 -26.85 21.61 -21.99
CA LEU A 5 -26.23 20.35 -21.58
C LEU A 5 -25.56 20.56 -20.23
N CYS A 6 -26.30 20.36 -19.13
CA CYS A 6 -25.69 20.08 -17.84
C CYS A 6 -25.13 18.66 -17.89
N ALA A 7 -23.88 18.54 -18.32
CA ALA A 7 -23.07 17.36 -18.05
C ALA A 7 -22.76 17.36 -16.54
N CYS A 8 -23.66 16.76 -15.74
CA CYS A 8 -23.33 16.38 -14.38
C CYS A 8 -22.23 15.32 -14.45
N GLN A 9 -21.00 15.71 -14.10
CA GLN A 9 -19.92 14.77 -13.86
C GLN A 9 -20.36 13.76 -12.79
N PRO A 10 -19.95 12.49 -12.88
CA PRO A 10 -20.35 11.48 -11.93
C PRO A 10 -19.89 11.89 -10.53
N ASP A 11 -20.82 11.82 -9.58
CA ASP A 11 -20.67 12.05 -8.15
C ASP A 11 -19.38 11.44 -7.64
N THR A 12 -18.31 12.23 -7.61
CA THR A 12 -17.15 11.91 -6.78
C THR A 12 -17.55 12.43 -5.41
N PRO A 13 -17.81 11.56 -4.42
CA PRO A 13 -18.27 12.00 -3.12
C PRO A 13 -17.28 13.04 -2.57
N PRO A 14 -17.78 14.14 -1.96
CA PRO A 14 -16.92 15.16 -1.40
C PRO A 14 -15.96 14.51 -0.40
N LEU A 15 -14.67 14.67 -0.62
CA LEU A 15 -13.63 14.08 0.23
C LEU A 15 -13.85 14.57 1.67
N PRO A 16 -13.86 13.68 2.67
CA PRO A 16 -13.95 14.11 4.04
C PRO A 16 -12.80 15.08 4.36
N ILE A 17 -13.10 16.15 5.10
CA ILE A 17 -12.15 17.20 5.52
C ILE A 17 -10.97 16.59 6.31
N THR A 18 -11.19 15.41 6.90
CA THR A 18 -10.19 14.51 7.49
C THR A 18 -9.95 13.32 6.55
N GLY A 19 -9.46 13.56 5.34
CA GLY A 19 -9.33 12.48 4.38
C GLY A 19 -8.29 11.44 4.81
N GLU A 20 -8.66 10.18 4.69
CA GLU A 20 -7.90 9.04 5.20
C GLU A 20 -6.87 8.55 4.16
N ILE A 21 -5.71 8.11 4.64
CA ILE A 21 -4.75 7.38 3.82
C ILE A 21 -4.95 5.90 4.14
N GLY A 22 -5.37 5.13 3.15
CA GLY A 22 -5.69 3.71 3.29
C GLY A 22 -4.67 2.84 2.59
N LEU A 23 -4.37 1.69 3.17
CA LEU A 23 -3.57 0.64 2.55
C LEU A 23 -4.36 -0.67 2.59
N ARG A 24 -4.65 -1.25 1.43
CA ARG A 24 -5.46 -2.47 1.34
C ARG A 24 -4.79 -3.51 0.47
N HIS A 25 -4.82 -4.76 0.91
CA HIS A 25 -4.39 -5.89 0.12
C HIS A 25 -5.31 -6.11 -1.09
N VAL A 26 -4.74 -6.39 -2.26
CA VAL A 26 -5.48 -6.58 -3.52
C VAL A 26 -5.34 -8.00 -4.02
N SER A 27 -4.11 -8.50 -4.12
CA SER A 27 -3.83 -9.84 -4.64
C SER A 27 -2.47 -10.36 -4.23
N ASN A 28 -2.30 -11.68 -4.37
CA ASN A 28 -1.02 -12.37 -4.26
C ASN A 28 -0.64 -12.87 -5.67
N SER A 29 0.60 -12.62 -6.06
CA SER A 29 1.34 -13.25 -7.14
C SER A 29 2.44 -14.10 -6.50
N GLU A 30 2.95 -15.14 -7.18
CA GLU A 30 3.78 -16.21 -6.61
C GLU A 30 4.78 -15.76 -5.53
N ASN A 31 5.45 -14.61 -5.72
CA ASN A 31 6.36 -14.00 -4.74
C ASN A 31 6.09 -12.50 -4.49
N GLU A 32 4.91 -11.99 -4.84
CA GLU A 32 4.60 -10.56 -4.76
C GLU A 32 3.24 -10.32 -4.12
N PHE A 33 3.19 -9.40 -3.17
CA PHE A 33 1.95 -8.90 -2.60
C PHE A 33 1.59 -7.58 -3.25
N VAL A 34 0.38 -7.50 -3.79
CA VAL A 34 -0.13 -6.25 -4.38
C VAL A 34 -1.04 -5.57 -3.38
N PHE A 35 -0.77 -4.29 -3.11
CA PHE A 35 -1.58 -3.44 -2.25
C PHE A 35 -2.06 -2.20 -3.02
N ALA A 36 -3.23 -1.69 -2.65
CA ALA A 36 -3.70 -0.39 -3.06
C ALA A 36 -3.40 0.62 -1.96
N LEU A 37 -2.57 1.61 -2.25
CA LEU A 37 -2.37 2.79 -1.43
C LEU A 37 -3.29 3.91 -1.93
N THR A 38 -4.27 4.27 -1.13
CA THR A 38 -5.30 5.25 -1.48
C THR A 38 -5.12 6.52 -0.65
N ASN A 39 -5.06 7.66 -1.33
CA ASN A 39 -5.02 8.97 -0.69
C ASN A 39 -6.39 9.65 -0.83
N GLN A 40 -7.23 9.58 0.21
CA GLN A 40 -8.49 10.33 0.24
C GLN A 40 -8.34 11.69 0.93
N SER A 41 -7.11 12.11 1.26
CA SER A 41 -6.83 13.42 1.86
C SER A 41 -6.87 14.55 0.83
N ALA A 42 -7.00 15.78 1.32
CA ALA A 42 -6.94 17.00 0.50
C ALA A 42 -5.50 17.35 0.06
N ARG A 43 -4.49 16.63 0.57
CA ARG A 43 -3.06 16.89 0.29
C ARG A 43 -2.46 15.72 -0.47
N ALA A 44 -1.41 15.98 -1.24
CA ALA A 44 -0.63 14.89 -1.80
C ALA A 44 0.14 14.17 -0.68
N ILE A 45 0.37 12.87 -0.85
CA ILE A 45 1.27 12.07 -0.02
C ILE A 45 2.45 11.59 -0.85
N SER A 46 3.55 11.28 -0.19
CA SER A 46 4.77 10.85 -0.86
C SER A 46 5.32 9.59 -0.21
N LEU A 47 5.79 8.65 -1.02
CA LEU A 47 6.55 7.50 -0.55
C LEU A 47 7.93 7.46 -1.21
N ARG A 48 8.86 6.77 -0.57
CA ARG A 48 10.16 6.42 -1.15
C ARG A 48 10.04 5.06 -1.82
N GLY A 49 10.42 4.99 -3.10
CA GLY A 49 10.28 3.77 -3.88
C GLY A 49 10.74 3.90 -5.32
N ASP A 50 10.46 2.86 -6.11
CA ASP A 50 10.63 2.88 -7.57
C ASP A 50 9.29 2.67 -8.26
N ARG A 51 9.14 3.21 -9.47
CA ARG A 51 8.03 2.83 -10.36
C ARG A 51 8.44 1.64 -11.23
N THR A 52 7.58 0.64 -11.30
CA THR A 52 7.74 -0.49 -12.22
C THR A 52 7.31 -0.08 -13.63
N GLU A 53 7.74 -0.83 -14.65
CA GLU A 53 7.32 -0.61 -16.05
C GLU A 53 5.79 -0.71 -16.24
N SER A 54 5.10 -1.45 -15.35
CA SER A 54 3.64 -1.57 -15.33
C SER A 54 2.91 -0.37 -14.71
N GLY A 55 3.64 0.66 -14.25
CA GLY A 55 3.07 1.84 -13.59
C GLY A 55 2.73 1.65 -12.11
N ARG A 56 3.02 0.47 -11.55
CA ARG A 56 2.96 0.21 -10.10
C ARG A 56 4.18 0.81 -9.41
N ALA A 57 4.22 0.78 -8.09
CA ALA A 57 5.38 1.20 -7.33
C ALA A 57 5.83 0.17 -6.30
N SER A 58 7.13 0.06 -6.09
CA SER A 58 7.71 -0.74 -5.01
C SER A 58 8.11 0.19 -3.87
N ALA A 59 7.47 0.04 -2.71
CA ALA A 59 7.80 0.86 -1.54
C ALA A 59 9.09 0.34 -0.88
N TRP A 60 10.02 1.23 -0.58
CA TRP A 60 11.29 0.88 0.07
C TRP A 60 11.23 0.98 1.59
N ASP A 61 10.33 1.83 2.09
CA ASP A 61 10.19 2.10 3.50
C ASP A 61 8.95 1.40 4.08
N GLY A 62 9.08 0.12 4.45
CA GLY A 62 7.98 -0.64 5.04
C GLY A 62 8.37 -2.03 5.55
N TRP A 63 7.54 -2.56 6.44
CA TRP A 63 7.73 -3.88 7.04
C TRP A 63 6.42 -4.65 7.09
N VAL A 64 6.53 -5.97 7.00
CA VAL A 64 5.41 -6.88 7.25
C VAL A 64 5.50 -7.38 8.68
N ALA A 65 4.38 -7.57 9.34
CA ALA A 65 4.29 -8.35 10.57
C ALA A 65 3.23 -9.42 10.39
N CYS A 66 3.53 -10.66 10.76
CA CYS A 66 2.60 -11.78 10.65
C CYS A 66 2.29 -12.35 12.03
N HIS A 67 1.02 -12.65 12.24
CA HIS A 67 0.49 -13.28 13.42
C HIS A 67 0.53 -14.80 13.23
N GLU A 68 1.35 -15.47 14.03
CA GLU A 68 1.37 -16.93 14.09
C GLU A 68 0.11 -17.41 14.83
N GLY A 69 -0.73 -18.22 14.18
CA GLY A 69 -2.03 -18.62 14.72
C GLY A 69 -1.97 -19.40 16.04
N THR A 70 -0.81 -19.95 16.40
CA THR A 70 -0.59 -20.79 17.59
C THR A 70 -0.08 -20.01 18.80
N THR A 71 0.76 -18.99 18.61
CA THR A 71 1.42 -18.26 19.71
C THR A 71 0.76 -16.92 20.04
N GLY A 72 -0.05 -16.36 19.12
CA GLY A 72 -0.71 -15.08 19.33
C GLY A 72 0.20 -13.86 19.18
N LEU A 73 1.46 -14.07 18.75
CA LEU A 73 2.48 -13.02 18.66
C LEU A 73 2.58 -12.49 17.23
N TRP A 74 2.76 -11.17 17.11
CA TRP A 74 3.10 -10.51 15.85
C TRP A 74 4.61 -10.52 15.67
N THR A 75 5.07 -11.28 14.67
CA THR A 75 6.49 -11.36 14.32
C THR A 75 6.76 -10.45 13.13
N PRO A 76 7.69 -9.49 13.22
CA PRO A 76 8.11 -8.72 12.05
C PRO A 76 8.79 -9.65 11.05
N GLY A 77 8.33 -9.59 9.80
CA GLY A 77 8.97 -10.23 8.67
C GLY A 77 10.25 -9.50 8.25
N PRO A 78 11.06 -10.14 7.40
CA PRO A 78 12.30 -9.55 6.94
C PRO A 78 12.03 -8.28 6.15
N TYR A 79 12.84 -7.26 6.44
CA TYR A 79 12.85 -6.00 5.73
C TYR A 79 13.78 -6.15 4.52
N THR A 80 13.29 -5.90 3.31
CA THR A 80 14.20 -5.76 2.17
C THR A 80 14.72 -4.33 2.17
N LEU A 81 16.00 -4.15 2.50
CA LEU A 81 16.71 -2.94 2.10
C LEU A 81 16.94 -3.05 0.60
N VAL A 82 16.27 -2.19 -0.18
CA VAL A 82 16.47 -2.14 -1.63
C VAL A 82 17.70 -1.25 -1.90
N ASP A 83 18.67 -1.79 -2.63
CA ASP A 83 19.85 -1.04 -3.07
C ASP A 83 19.47 -0.08 -4.21
N GLY A 84 19.79 1.22 -4.06
CA GLY A 84 19.64 2.23 -5.11
C GLY A 84 19.43 3.64 -4.56
N MET A 85 19.07 4.58 -5.44
CA MET A 85 18.59 5.91 -5.04
C MET A 85 17.06 5.95 -5.13
N PRO A 86 16.32 6.07 -4.01
CA PRO A 86 14.87 6.05 -4.07
C PRO A 86 14.34 7.30 -4.75
N GLU A 87 13.37 7.13 -5.63
CA GLU A 87 12.58 8.22 -6.14
C GLU A 87 11.49 8.60 -5.12
N ILE A 88 11.08 9.87 -5.15
CA ILE A 88 9.89 10.32 -4.43
C ILE A 88 8.69 10.12 -5.34
N ILE A 89 7.81 9.21 -4.94
CA ILE A 89 6.58 8.93 -5.67
C ILE A 89 5.44 9.68 -5.00
N GLU A 90 4.91 10.69 -5.70
CA GLU A 90 3.78 11.48 -5.23
C GLU A 90 2.43 10.86 -5.64
N ILE A 91 1.50 10.84 -4.70
CA ILE A 91 0.12 10.40 -4.89
C ILE A 91 -0.78 11.59 -4.55
N GLY A 92 -1.34 12.20 -5.58
CA GLY A 92 -2.24 13.35 -5.44
C GLY A 92 -3.52 13.03 -4.66
N SER A 93 -4.25 14.09 -4.32
CA SER A 93 -5.55 13.97 -3.65
C SER A 93 -6.54 13.14 -4.47
N ALA A 94 -7.31 12.28 -3.80
CA ALA A 94 -8.27 11.34 -4.38
C ALA A 94 -7.67 10.38 -5.42
N ARG A 95 -6.38 10.06 -5.30
CA ARG A 95 -5.70 9.08 -6.16
C ARG A 95 -5.40 7.79 -5.43
N GLN A 96 -5.22 6.75 -6.22
CA GLN A 96 -4.78 5.43 -5.79
C GLN A 96 -3.51 5.06 -6.56
N LEU A 97 -2.60 4.38 -5.90
CA LEU A 97 -1.42 3.76 -6.47
C LEU A 97 -1.41 2.27 -6.10
N GLU A 98 -1.16 1.41 -7.08
CA GLU A 98 -0.85 0.01 -6.80
C GLU A 98 0.61 -0.12 -6.36
N LEU A 99 0.80 -0.70 -5.19
CA LEU A 99 2.09 -1.03 -4.62
C LEU A 99 2.39 -2.51 -4.81
N VAL A 100 3.57 -2.81 -5.31
CA VAL A 100 4.13 -4.15 -5.30
C VAL A 100 5.08 -4.25 -4.11
N ALA A 101 4.64 -5.00 -3.12
CA ALA A 101 5.47 -5.41 -2.01
C ALA A 101 6.26 -6.65 -2.45
N GLY A 102 7.36 -6.41 -3.17
CA GLY A 102 8.39 -7.39 -3.50
C GLY A 102 9.29 -7.67 -2.28
N PHE A 103 8.69 -7.96 -1.13
CA PHE A 103 9.47 -8.44 0.00
C PHE A 103 10.09 -9.75 -0.44
N ALA A 104 11.42 -9.85 -0.32
CA ALA A 104 12.10 -11.12 -0.38
C ALA A 104 11.79 -11.83 0.94
N MET A 105 10.53 -12.22 1.15
CA MET A 105 10.17 -13.06 2.27
C MET A 105 10.77 -14.43 1.96
N PRO A 106 11.71 -14.92 2.79
CA PRO A 106 12.21 -16.28 2.63
C PRO A 106 11.02 -17.23 2.61
N ASP A 107 11.06 -18.23 1.73
CA ASP A 107 10.01 -19.25 1.64
C ASP A 107 9.71 -19.91 2.99
N GLU A 108 10.70 -19.93 3.89
CA GLU A 108 10.56 -20.38 5.29
C GLU A 108 9.60 -19.49 6.07
N PHE A 109 9.73 -18.16 5.97
CA PHE A 109 8.82 -17.22 6.61
C PHE A 109 7.40 -17.37 6.06
N LEU A 110 7.22 -17.39 4.73
CA LEU A 110 5.88 -17.58 4.16
C LEU A 110 5.24 -18.91 4.56
N ARG A 111 6.05 -19.96 4.73
CA ARG A 111 5.59 -21.29 5.16
C ARG A 111 5.14 -21.31 6.61
N ASP A 112 5.91 -20.69 7.51
CA ASP A 112 5.62 -20.63 8.93
C ASP A 112 4.35 -19.80 9.21
N TYR A 113 4.09 -18.79 8.37
CA TYR A 113 2.95 -17.88 8.53
C TYR A 113 1.83 -18.09 7.50
N ARG A 114 1.86 -19.17 6.71
CA ARG A 114 0.86 -19.45 5.64
C ARG A 114 -0.59 -19.51 6.12
N ALA A 115 -0.80 -19.96 7.36
CA ALA A 115 -2.10 -20.01 8.01
C ALA A 115 -2.40 -18.78 8.89
N GLY A 116 -1.46 -17.84 8.96
CA GLY A 116 -1.51 -16.65 9.79
C GLY A 116 -2.20 -15.46 9.16
N ARG A 117 -2.16 -14.33 9.86
CA ARG A 117 -2.68 -13.03 9.41
C ARG A 117 -1.53 -12.04 9.37
N CYS A 118 -1.29 -11.38 8.26
CA CYS A 118 -0.21 -10.42 8.10
C CYS A 118 -0.74 -8.99 7.97
N LYS A 119 0.08 -8.01 8.33
CA LYS A 119 -0.12 -6.57 8.10
C LYS A 119 1.14 -5.99 7.48
N LEU A 120 0.95 -5.12 6.51
CA LEU A 120 2.02 -4.30 5.93
C LEU A 120 1.96 -2.92 6.56
N THR A 121 3.06 -2.43 7.09
CA THR A 121 3.19 -1.02 7.50
C THR A 121 4.18 -0.32 6.58
N LEU A 122 3.76 0.79 6.01
CA LEU A 122 4.59 1.68 5.20
C LEU A 122 4.89 2.95 5.96
N ARG A 123 6.09 3.49 5.78
CA ARG A 123 6.46 4.83 6.21
C ARG A 123 6.45 5.75 5.00
N LEU A 124 5.68 6.83 5.09
CA LEU A 124 5.64 7.88 4.08
C LEU A 124 6.85 8.82 4.22
N ALA A 125 7.12 9.63 3.20
CA ALA A 125 8.28 10.53 3.18
C ALA A 125 8.22 11.63 4.27
N ASP A 126 7.03 11.94 4.78
CA ASP A 126 6.83 12.86 5.91
C ASP A 126 7.03 12.19 7.29
N GLY A 127 7.34 10.89 7.30
CA GLY A 127 7.55 10.08 8.50
C GLY A 127 6.28 9.45 9.09
N SER A 128 5.09 9.76 8.56
CA SER A 128 3.85 9.12 8.98
C SER A 128 3.82 7.63 8.60
N LEU A 129 3.03 6.85 9.33
CA LEU A 129 2.89 5.41 9.13
C LEU A 129 1.48 5.08 8.64
N VAL A 130 1.39 4.20 7.64
CA VAL A 130 0.14 3.67 7.10
C VAL A 130 0.20 2.15 7.21
N THR A 131 -0.75 1.55 7.92
CA THR A 131 -0.82 0.10 8.12
C THR A 131 -1.98 -0.48 7.32
N SER A 132 -1.76 -1.63 6.69
CA SER A 132 -2.79 -2.32 5.95
C SER A 132 -3.81 -2.98 6.86
N GLU A 133 -4.98 -3.27 6.30
CA GLU A 133 -5.83 -4.33 6.81
C GLU A 133 -5.08 -5.67 6.86
N GLU A 134 -5.60 -6.59 7.67
CA GLU A 134 -5.02 -7.94 7.76
C GLU A 134 -5.28 -8.73 6.49
N PHE A 135 -4.24 -9.39 5.99
CA PHE A 135 -4.29 -10.24 4.81
C PHE A 135 -3.70 -11.63 5.10
N GLN A 136 -3.99 -12.59 4.23
CA GLN A 136 -3.35 -13.91 4.25
C GLN A 136 -2.17 -13.91 3.27
N PRO A 137 -0.98 -14.34 3.69
CA PRO A 137 0.18 -14.43 2.82
C PRO A 137 0.02 -15.51 1.75
#